data_AF-A0A4U5NHK0-F1
#
_entry.id   AF-A0A4U5NHK0-F1
#
_cell.length_a   1.000
_cell.length_b   1.000
_cell.length_c   1.000
_cell.angle_alpha   90.00
_cell.angle_beta   90.00
_cell.angle_gamma   90.00
#
_symmetry.space_group_name_H-M   'P 1'
#
loop_
_entity.id
_entity.type
_entity.pdbx_description
1 polymer ?
#
loop_
_entity_poly.entity_id
_entity_poly.type
_entity_poly.pdbx_seq_one_letter_code
_entity_poly.pdbx_strand_id
1 'polypeptide(L)' 'MNPKIFILLLVCTSVALACDKKDCHDLPGQEVCYDDKCSSGESLGCNAGGQGQNCRFCGFGDFPKCP' A
#
# COMPACT_ATOMS: atom_id res chain seq x y z
N MET A 1 -28.30 -16.54 -15.89
CA MET A 1 -27.29 -16.09 -14.91
C MET A 1 -26.75 -17.30 -14.16
N ASN A 2 -25.43 -17.55 -14.20
CA ASN A 2 -24.84 -18.68 -13.50
C ASN A 2 -24.47 -18.24 -12.07
N PRO A 3 -25.00 -18.86 -11.00
CA PRO A 3 -24.77 -18.40 -9.63
C PRO A 3 -23.28 -18.43 -9.25
N LYS A 4 -22.46 -19.21 -9.97
CA LYS A 4 -21.01 -19.28 -9.79
C LYS A 4 -20.28 -18.03 -10.29
N ILE A 5 -20.82 -17.32 -11.29
CA ILE A 5 -20.25 -16.08 -11.83
C ILE A 5 -20.38 -14.92 -10.84
N PHE A 6 -21.49 -14.84 -10.10
CA PHE A 6 -21.72 -13.78 -9.13
C PHE A 6 -20.83 -13.92 -7.89
N ILE A 7 -20.60 -15.16 -7.44
CA ILE A 7 -19.69 -15.47 -6.33
C ILE A 7 -18.25 -15.11 -6.69
N LEU A 8 -17.78 -15.47 -7.90
CA LEU A 8 -16.41 -15.16 -8.34
C LEU A 8 -16.13 -13.65 -8.38
N LEU A 9 -17.08 -12.84 -8.86
CA LEU A 9 -16.96 -11.38 -8.89
C LEU A 9 -16.91 -10.75 -7.48
N LEU A 10 -17.70 -11.28 -6.53
CA LEU A 10 -17.68 -10.85 -5.13
C LEU A 10 -16.36 -11.20 -4.41
N VAL A 11 -15.75 -12.35 -4.72
CA VAL A 11 -14.48 -12.75 -4.12
C VAL A 11 -13.32 -11.95 -4.72
N CYS A 12 -13.32 -11.69 -6.03
CA CYS A 12 -12.27 -10.88 -6.66
C CYS A 12 -12.30 -9.40 -6.23
N THR A 13 -13.48 -8.82 -6.00
CA THR A 13 -13.61 -7.42 -5.58
C THR A 13 -13.19 -7.18 -4.13
N SER A 14 -13.39 -8.16 -3.24
CA SER A 14 -12.98 -8.06 -1.84
C SER A 14 -11.46 -8.19 -1.63
N VAL A 15 -10.76 -8.92 -2.51
CA VAL A 15 -9.28 -9.04 -2.46
C VAL A 15 -8.59 -7.76 -2.94
N ALA A 16 -9.13 -7.08 -3.96
CA ALA A 16 -8.54 -5.85 -4.50
C ALA A 16 -8.55 -4.67 -3.52
N LEU A 17 -9.55 -4.58 -2.63
CA LEU A 17 -9.67 -3.48 -1.66
C LEU A 17 -8.71 -3.61 -0.47
N ALA A 18 -8.08 -4.77 -0.27
CA ALA A 18 -7.16 -5.03 0.83
C ALA A 18 -5.66 -4.94 0.44
N CYS A 19 -5.35 -4.90 -0.85
CA CYS A 19 -3.96 -4.96 -1.34
C CYS A 19 -3.14 -3.71 -1.02
N ASP A 20 -3.75 -2.53 -0.91
CA ASP A 20 -2.94 -1.32 -0.82
C ASP A 20 -2.28 -1.14 0.57
N LYS A 21 -2.94 -1.62 1.65
CA LYS A 21 -2.44 -1.48 3.03
C LYS A 21 -1.56 -2.64 3.51
N LYS A 22 -1.66 -3.82 2.89
CA LYS A 22 -1.08 -5.07 3.43
C LYS A 22 0.26 -5.44 2.83
N ASP A 23 0.66 -4.84 1.71
CA ASP A 23 1.90 -5.20 1.03
C ASP A 23 3.11 -4.33 1.44
N CYS A 24 2.90 -3.23 2.18
CA CYS A 24 3.99 -2.44 2.74
C CYS A 24 4.70 -3.19 3.88
N HIS A 25 6.00 -3.45 3.72
CA HIS A 25 6.87 -4.12 4.69
C HIS A 25 8.25 -3.45 4.74
N ASP A 26 8.89 -3.51 5.91
CA ASP A 26 10.21 -2.93 6.11
C ASP A 26 11.25 -3.60 5.21
N LEU A 27 12.16 -2.79 4.68
CA LEU A 27 13.36 -3.25 3.98
C LEU A 27 14.55 -3.26 4.96
N PRO A 28 15.65 -3.98 4.65
CA PRO A 28 16.80 -4.02 5.53
C PRO A 28 17.32 -2.61 5.89
N GLY A 29 17.16 -2.24 7.17
CA GLY A 29 17.56 -0.93 7.71
C GLY A 29 16.69 0.25 7.29
N GLN A 30 15.53 0.01 6.67
CA GLN A 30 14.64 1.05 6.13
C GLN A 30 13.18 0.73 6.50
N GLU A 31 12.61 1.55 7.38
CA GLU A 31 11.22 1.43 7.81
C GLU A 31 10.26 1.91 6.70
N VAL A 32 9.19 1.16 6.47
CA VAL A 32 8.21 1.42 5.41
C VAL A 32 6.80 1.36 5.99
N CYS A 33 5.97 2.36 5.67
CA CYS A 33 4.55 2.38 6.03
C CYS A 33 3.65 2.71 4.87
N TYR A 34 2.38 2.43 5.08
CA TYR A 34 1.31 2.94 4.24
C TYR A 34 1.05 4.43 4.52
N ASP A 35 0.94 5.24 3.47
CA ASP A 35 0.52 6.64 3.56
C ASP A 35 -0.37 7.03 2.38
N ASP A 36 -1.64 7.29 2.68
CA ASP A 36 -2.68 7.75 1.78
C ASP A 36 -2.29 9.04 1.05
N LYS A 37 -1.43 9.87 1.66
CA LYS A 37 -0.94 11.14 1.08
C LYS A 37 0.03 10.95 -0.07
N CYS A 38 0.52 9.73 -0.29
CA CYS A 38 1.31 9.42 -1.48
C CYS A 38 0.48 9.55 -2.77
N SER A 39 -0.83 9.27 -2.71
CA SER A 39 -1.73 9.46 -3.84
C SER A 39 -1.95 10.94 -4.20
N SER A 40 -1.82 11.86 -3.23
CA SER A 40 -1.91 13.31 -3.45
C SER A 40 -0.54 13.96 -3.76
N GLY A 41 0.55 13.20 -3.66
CA GLY A 41 1.92 13.72 -3.84
C GLY A 41 2.40 14.61 -2.69
N GLU A 42 1.75 14.53 -1.53
CA GLU A 42 2.04 15.38 -0.36
C GLU A 42 3.02 14.74 0.63
N SER A 43 3.52 13.54 0.33
CA SER A 43 4.42 12.78 1.20
C SER A 43 5.72 12.40 0.49
N LEU A 44 6.81 12.29 1.26
CA LEU A 44 8.13 11.88 0.77
C LEU A 44 8.33 10.37 0.95
N GLY A 45 9.10 9.78 0.04
CA GLY A 45 9.49 8.37 0.14
C GLY A 45 8.48 7.37 -0.43
N CYS A 46 7.41 7.85 -1.07
CA CYS A 46 6.39 7.04 -1.75
C CYS A 46 6.99 6.11 -2.82
N ASN A 47 6.24 5.06 -3.14
CA ASN A 47 6.74 3.95 -3.97
C ASN A 47 8.01 3.32 -3.38
N ALA A 48 8.04 3.17 -2.05
CA ALA A 48 9.19 2.66 -1.31
C ALA A 48 9.61 1.28 -1.80
N GLY A 49 10.78 1.20 -2.43
CA GLY A 49 11.31 -0.04 -2.97
C GLY A 49 10.41 -0.75 -3.98
N GLY A 50 9.47 -0.03 -4.62
CA GLY A 50 8.53 -0.62 -5.59
C GLY A 50 7.37 -1.41 -4.97
N GLN A 51 7.12 -1.30 -3.66
CA GLN A 51 6.09 -2.07 -2.97
C GLN A 51 4.65 -1.62 -3.26
N GLY A 52 4.48 -0.41 -3.81
CA GLY A 52 3.17 0.14 -4.15
C GLY A 52 3.16 1.66 -4.06
N GLN A 53 2.27 2.29 -4.81
CA GLN A 53 2.20 3.76 -4.90
C GLN A 53 2.02 4.45 -3.55
N ASN A 54 1.35 3.78 -2.61
CA ASN A 54 1.06 4.32 -1.28
C ASN A 54 1.95 3.77 -0.16
N CYS A 55 2.93 2.91 -0.47
CA CYS A 55 3.97 2.56 0.50
C CYS A 55 5.07 3.62 0.46
N ARG A 56 5.47 4.14 1.62
CA ARG A 56 6.55 5.12 1.74
C ARG A 56 7.61 4.75 2.78
N PHE A 57 8.84 5.19 2.54
CA PHE A 57 9.89 5.22 3.55
C PHE A 57 9.52 6.19 4.68
N CYS A 58 9.80 5.83 5.93
CA CYS A 58 9.50 6.65 7.10
C CYS A 58 10.60 6.53 8.17
N GLY A 59 10.69 7.50 9.10
CA GLY A 59 11.43 7.31 10.36
C GLY A 59 12.96 7.40 10.29
N PHE A 60 13.54 7.63 9.11
CA PHE A 60 14.99 7.80 8.91
C PHE A 60 15.32 8.88 7.87
N GLY A 61 16.53 9.45 7.97
CA GLY A 61 16.98 10.50 7.05
C GLY A 61 16.03 11.70 7.03
N ASP A 62 15.63 12.10 5.82
CA ASP A 62 14.67 13.19 5.60
C ASP A 62 13.20 12.70 5.60
N PHE A 63 12.97 11.39 5.75
CA PHE A 63 11.62 10.85 5.74
C PHE A 63 10.94 11.07 7.09
N PRO A 64 9.72 11.66 7.12
CA PRO A 64 9.00 11.86 8.36
C PRO A 64 8.61 10.51 8.98
N LYS A 65 8.38 10.50 10.30
CA LYS A 65 7.90 9.31 11.02
C LYS A 65 6.59 8.79 10.43
N CYS A 66 6.39 7.49 10.53
CA CYS A 66 5.15 6.82 10.17
C CYS A 66 3.95 7.46 10.92
N PRO A 67 2.74 7.51 10.29
CA PRO A 67 1.52 7.98 10.96
C PRO A 67 1.13 7.16 12.18
#